data_AF-A0A1Q7QLB5-F1
#
_entry.id   AF-A0A1Q7QLB5-F1
#
_cell.length_a   1.000
_cell.length_b   1.000
_cell.length_c   1.000
_cell.angle_alpha   90.00
_cell.angle_beta   90.00
_cell.angle_gamma   90.00
#
_symmetry.space_group_name_H-M   'P 1'
#
loop_
_entity.id
_entity.type
_entity.pdbx_description
1 polymer ?
#
loop_
_entity_poly.entity_id
_entity_poly.type
_entity_poly.pdbx_seq_one_letter_code
_entity_poly.pdbx_strand_id
1 'polypeptide(L)'
;MGSTTTPATSKELQDRIQNGWWGFWPLAWTIGEPKMRERTSAGWTYQEMLTHIAAWERATASRLARLRESGDFAGPPSDDDDEFNARVAAEARGKRAREVIRELADAHDALMHEVEALSDEQFAANEHWARAIVAGNTFDHYAEHQVELESGLPWTRDALVARMEEGWGRFWQAVGFVGSEHLERTTPAGWTGKALLAHIARWLEGVPPELPVRLEGRRSPQPDVDAVNARSAEQAATLPARRSVERVERAYRAVRDAARALPDGTLPLMVLRLVAGETFNHFSEHDAELAALRPRTATELAARVDEAWRPVRERIREIGRGRMGELLPNGWTYKDLVGHIAAWEEYGERGIRDWRAGRFAEMSDADVDAFNAREVENRKLVGAEAILDELDTAHRRLVEIARTLTDGELAERIPLALVGWNTYLHYPDHAAELGLER
;
A
#
# COMPACT_ATOMS: atom_id res chain seq x y z
N MET A 1 -26.04 10.03 25.63
CA MET A 1 -26.36 9.47 26.95
C MET A 1 -26.82 8.04 26.71
N GLY A 2 -25.92 7.06 26.81
CA GLY A 2 -26.27 5.64 26.60
C GLY A 2 -27.03 5.13 27.81
N SER A 3 -28.11 4.40 27.58
CA SER A 3 -28.98 3.87 28.63
C SER A 3 -28.19 2.93 29.56
N THR A 4 -28.18 3.24 30.86
CA THR A 4 -27.60 2.39 31.92
C THR A 4 -28.45 1.14 32.21
N THR A 5 -29.44 0.83 31.37
CA THR A 5 -30.35 -0.30 31.54
C THR A 5 -29.70 -1.60 31.08
N THR A 6 -29.79 -2.63 31.91
CA THR A 6 -29.35 -3.99 31.58
C THR A 6 -30.25 -4.57 30.46
N PRO A 7 -29.71 -5.09 29.34
CA PRO A 7 -30.52 -5.49 28.19
C PRO A 7 -31.48 -6.67 28.46
N ALA A 8 -32.78 -6.43 28.58
CA ALA A 8 -33.83 -7.41 28.95
C ALA A 8 -34.18 -8.43 27.86
N THR A 9 -33.82 -8.16 26.60
CA THR A 9 -34.14 -9.02 25.44
C THR A 9 -32.92 -9.21 24.54
N SER A 10 -32.98 -10.19 23.64
CA SER A 10 -31.96 -10.35 22.59
C SER A 10 -31.87 -9.08 21.74
N LYS A 11 -33.01 -8.45 21.42
CA LYS A 11 -33.05 -7.23 20.62
C LYS A 11 -32.33 -6.06 21.31
N GLU A 12 -32.56 -5.85 22.60
CA GLU A 12 -31.86 -4.81 23.37
C GLU A 12 -30.35 -5.09 23.47
N LEU A 13 -29.95 -6.36 23.50
CA LEU A 13 -28.54 -6.76 23.51
C LEU A 13 -27.88 -6.46 22.16
N GLN A 14 -28.53 -6.80 21.04
CA GLN A 14 -28.09 -6.44 19.68
C GLN A 14 -27.86 -4.93 19.54
N ASP A 15 -28.85 -4.13 19.96
CA ASP A 15 -28.75 -2.68 19.85
C ASP A 15 -27.56 -2.14 20.66
N ARG A 16 -27.22 -2.76 21.80
CA ARG A 16 -26.08 -2.37 22.62
C ARG A 16 -24.74 -2.77 21.99
N ILE A 17 -24.63 -3.98 21.45
CA ILE A 17 -23.46 -4.44 20.67
C ILE A 17 -23.21 -3.48 19.51
N GLN A 18 -24.27 -3.19 18.74
CA GLN A 18 -24.16 -2.37 17.54
C GLN A 18 -23.75 -0.92 17.87
N ASN A 19 -24.27 -0.36 18.97
CA ASN A 19 -23.87 0.96 19.45
C ASN A 19 -22.39 1.02 19.83
N GLY A 20 -21.88 0.00 20.54
CA GLY A 20 -20.45 -0.10 20.86
C GLY A 20 -19.59 -0.24 19.60
N TRP A 21 -20.00 -1.13 18.69
CA TRP A 21 -19.32 -1.36 17.43
C TRP A 21 -19.23 -0.10 16.57
N TRP A 22 -20.30 0.70 16.49
CA TRP A 22 -20.27 1.96 15.75
C TRP A 22 -19.32 3.02 16.34
N GLY A 23 -18.98 2.93 17.63
CA GLY A 23 -17.91 3.73 18.24
C GLY A 23 -16.51 3.21 17.91
N PHE A 24 -16.35 1.88 17.89
CA PHE A 24 -15.05 1.21 17.82
C PHE A 24 -14.56 0.91 16.39
N TRP A 25 -15.39 0.27 15.57
CA TRP A 25 -15.05 -0.18 14.22
C TRP A 25 -14.49 0.93 13.33
N PRO A 26 -15.09 2.14 13.31
CA PRO A 26 -14.54 3.24 12.54
C PRO A 26 -13.10 3.62 12.94
N LEU A 27 -12.74 3.51 14.21
CA LEU A 27 -11.39 3.81 14.71
C LEU A 27 -10.42 2.71 14.26
N ALA A 28 -10.79 1.45 14.48
CA ALA A 28 -10.00 0.28 14.09
C ALA A 28 -9.63 0.32 12.60
N TRP A 29 -10.58 0.64 11.73
CA TRP A 29 -10.33 0.75 10.30
C TRP A 29 -9.44 1.97 9.93
N THR A 30 -9.62 3.11 10.61
CA THR A 30 -8.90 4.37 10.28
C THR A 30 -7.43 4.33 10.67
N ILE A 31 -7.02 3.43 11.57
CA ILE A 31 -5.65 3.39 12.09
C ILE A 31 -4.60 3.17 10.98
N GLY A 32 -4.95 2.35 9.99
CA GLY A 32 -4.14 2.02 8.82
C GLY A 32 -2.98 1.06 9.07
N GLU A 33 -2.54 0.38 8.01
CA GLU A 33 -1.57 -0.72 8.11
C GLU A 33 -0.24 -0.31 8.79
N PRO A 34 0.41 0.82 8.47
CA PRO A 34 1.68 1.17 9.11
C PRO A 34 1.56 1.25 10.64
N LYS A 35 0.45 1.83 11.12
CA LYS A 35 0.21 2.01 12.55
C LYS A 35 -0.17 0.72 13.25
N MET A 36 -0.79 -0.24 12.55
CA MET A 36 -1.13 -1.54 13.12
C MET A 36 0.06 -2.29 13.72
N ARG A 37 1.26 -2.06 13.19
CA ARG A 37 2.50 -2.72 13.64
C ARG A 37 3.18 -2.02 14.82
N GLU A 38 2.72 -0.82 15.19
CA GLU A 38 3.26 -0.09 16.34
C GLU A 38 2.66 -0.59 17.65
N ARG A 39 3.41 -0.43 18.75
CA ARG A 39 2.95 -0.80 20.08
C ARG A 39 2.03 0.27 20.69
N THR A 40 0.98 -0.18 21.37
CA THR A 40 0.16 0.61 22.28
C THR A 40 0.90 0.81 23.60
N SER A 41 0.35 1.65 24.49
CA SER A 41 0.88 1.83 25.85
C SER A 41 0.83 0.56 26.71
N ALA A 42 -0.05 -0.39 26.38
CA ALA A 42 -0.14 -1.69 27.04
C ALA A 42 0.95 -2.68 26.56
N GLY A 43 1.80 -2.27 25.61
CA GLY A 43 2.92 -3.05 25.11
C GLY A 43 2.57 -4.02 23.99
N TRP A 44 1.30 -4.16 23.62
CA TRP A 44 0.85 -4.94 22.46
C TRP A 44 0.94 -4.12 21.19
N THR A 45 1.08 -4.73 20.03
CA THR A 45 0.79 -4.02 18.77
C THR A 45 -0.71 -3.81 18.59
N TYR A 46 -1.10 -2.76 17.88
CA TYR A 46 -2.52 -2.58 17.50
C TYR A 46 -3.07 -3.79 16.73
N GLN A 47 -2.23 -4.44 15.92
CA GLN A 47 -2.57 -5.68 15.24
C GLN A 47 -2.87 -6.83 16.22
N GLU A 48 -2.00 -7.03 17.23
CA GLU A 48 -2.20 -8.04 18.28
C GLU A 48 -3.50 -7.77 19.06
N MET A 49 -3.75 -6.52 19.44
CA MET A 49 -4.96 -6.10 20.16
C MET A 49 -6.23 -6.36 19.35
N LEU A 50 -6.28 -5.91 18.08
CA LEU A 50 -7.47 -6.14 17.23
C LEU A 50 -7.71 -7.63 16.94
N THR A 51 -6.64 -8.43 16.79
CA THR A 51 -6.76 -9.88 16.59
C THR A 51 -7.32 -10.56 17.85
N HIS A 52 -6.91 -10.10 19.03
CA HIS A 52 -7.44 -10.57 20.31
C HIS A 52 -8.92 -10.28 20.49
N ILE A 53 -9.37 -9.07 20.17
CA ILE A 53 -10.79 -8.70 20.20
C ILE A 53 -11.59 -9.63 19.28
N ALA A 54 -11.14 -9.81 18.03
CA ALA A 54 -11.76 -10.71 17.07
C ALA A 54 -11.82 -12.16 17.56
N ALA A 55 -10.77 -12.65 18.25
CA ALA A 55 -10.71 -14.02 18.76
C ALA A 55 -11.72 -14.25 19.90
N TRP A 56 -11.88 -13.29 20.80
CA TRP A 56 -12.86 -13.35 21.89
C TRP A 56 -14.30 -13.24 21.40
N GLU A 57 -14.56 -12.42 20.39
CA GLU A 57 -15.86 -12.39 19.72
C GLU A 57 -16.19 -13.71 19.04
N ARG A 58 -15.26 -14.28 18.28
CA ARG A 58 -15.45 -15.58 17.61
C ARG A 58 -15.67 -16.71 18.61
N ALA A 59 -14.93 -16.69 19.73
CA ALA A 59 -15.15 -17.64 20.82
C ALA A 59 -16.56 -17.46 21.41
N THR A 60 -17.00 -16.23 21.60
CA THR A 60 -18.36 -15.92 22.10
C THR A 60 -19.44 -16.40 21.13
N ALA A 61 -19.31 -16.14 19.82
CA ALA A 61 -20.21 -16.66 18.80
C ALA A 61 -20.32 -18.20 18.87
N SER A 62 -19.18 -18.90 18.94
CA SER A 62 -19.14 -20.36 19.05
C SER A 62 -19.85 -20.89 20.31
N ARG A 63 -19.75 -20.16 21.43
CA ARG A 63 -20.39 -20.51 22.69
C ARG A 63 -21.90 -20.27 22.65
N LEU A 64 -22.34 -19.21 22.00
CA LEU A 64 -23.76 -18.91 21.78
C LEU A 64 -24.40 -19.94 20.84
N ALA A 65 -23.72 -20.33 19.77
CA ALA A 65 -24.17 -21.38 18.86
C ALA A 65 -24.43 -22.69 19.62
N ARG A 66 -23.51 -23.11 20.49
CA ARG A 66 -23.69 -24.32 21.31
C ARG A 66 -24.86 -24.21 22.28
N LEU A 67 -25.02 -23.06 22.94
CA LEU A 67 -26.19 -22.82 23.79
C LEU A 67 -27.49 -22.95 22.99
N ARG A 68 -27.54 -22.36 21.79
CA ARG A 68 -28.72 -22.40 20.92
C ARG A 68 -29.05 -23.82 20.45
N GLU A 69 -28.03 -24.61 20.10
CA GLU A 69 -28.19 -25.94 19.52
C GLU A 69 -28.50 -27.04 20.54
N SER A 70 -27.84 -27.02 21.71
CA SER A 70 -27.99 -28.10 22.71
C SER A 70 -28.49 -27.63 24.07
N GLY A 71 -28.57 -26.33 24.32
CA GLY A 71 -28.81 -25.79 25.66
C GLY A 71 -27.59 -25.87 26.59
N ASP A 72 -26.45 -26.36 26.09
CA ASP A 72 -25.24 -26.50 26.90
C ASP A 72 -24.43 -25.21 26.94
N PHE A 73 -23.83 -24.96 28.10
CA PHE A 73 -22.87 -23.89 28.27
C PHE A 73 -21.47 -24.37 27.89
N ALA A 74 -20.90 -23.76 26.86
CA ALA A 74 -19.47 -23.88 26.60
C ALA A 74 -18.65 -23.01 27.57
N GLY A 75 -17.63 -23.62 28.16
CA GLY A 75 -16.55 -22.90 28.84
C GLY A 75 -15.80 -21.94 27.91
N PRO A 76 -14.90 -21.12 28.46
CA PRO A 76 -13.99 -20.30 27.68
C PRO A 76 -13.12 -21.16 26.74
N PRO A 77 -12.51 -20.55 25.70
CA PRO A 77 -11.63 -21.27 24.77
C PRO A 77 -10.32 -21.78 25.39
N SER A 78 -10.02 -21.35 26.63
CA SER A 78 -8.88 -21.77 27.45
C SER A 78 -9.28 -21.66 28.92
N ASP A 79 -8.68 -22.49 29.79
CA ASP A 79 -8.81 -22.35 31.25
C ASP A 79 -7.96 -21.19 31.80
N ASP A 80 -7.03 -20.68 30.99
CA ASP A 80 -6.17 -19.52 31.27
C ASP A 80 -6.30 -18.49 30.13
N ASP A 81 -6.86 -17.32 30.45
CA ASP A 81 -7.05 -16.22 29.50
C ASP A 81 -5.72 -15.63 29.02
N ASP A 82 -4.68 -15.62 29.87
CA ASP A 82 -3.35 -15.12 29.49
C ASP A 82 -2.68 -16.05 28.48
N GLU A 83 -2.83 -17.37 28.65
CA GLU A 83 -2.35 -18.35 27.67
C GLU A 83 -3.06 -18.18 26.32
N PHE A 84 -4.39 -18.00 26.33
CA PHE A 84 -5.17 -17.74 25.13
C PHE A 84 -4.72 -16.46 24.43
N ASN A 85 -4.59 -15.37 25.19
CA ASN A 85 -4.18 -14.06 24.71
C ASN A 85 -2.77 -14.09 24.11
N ALA A 86 -1.82 -14.74 24.78
CA ALA A 86 -0.45 -14.87 24.29
C ALA A 86 -0.38 -15.67 22.99
N ARG A 87 -1.18 -16.74 22.85
CA ARG A 87 -1.27 -17.51 21.61
C ARG A 87 -1.86 -16.68 20.47
N VAL A 88 -2.97 -15.98 20.71
CA VAL A 88 -3.62 -15.13 19.69
C VAL A 88 -2.69 -13.98 19.27
N ALA A 89 -1.98 -13.36 20.20
CA ALA A 89 -0.99 -12.34 19.89
C ALA A 89 0.18 -12.90 19.06
N ALA A 90 0.65 -14.11 19.36
CA ALA A 90 1.68 -14.77 18.56
C ALA A 90 1.21 -15.06 17.13
N GLU A 91 -0.03 -15.54 16.96
CA GLU A 91 -0.66 -15.76 15.65
C GLU A 91 -0.78 -14.45 14.85
N ALA A 92 -1.14 -13.35 15.52
CA ALA A 92 -1.30 -12.04 14.89
C ALA A 92 -0.03 -11.58 14.15
N ARG A 93 1.17 -11.96 14.60
CA ARG A 93 2.45 -11.53 13.99
C ARG A 93 2.65 -12.01 12.55
N GLY A 94 1.97 -13.09 12.15
CA GLY A 94 2.02 -13.61 10.78
C GLY A 94 0.99 -12.97 9.83
N LYS A 95 0.02 -12.22 10.36
CA LYS A 95 -1.13 -11.70 9.61
C LYS A 95 -0.84 -10.36 8.95
N ARG A 96 -1.54 -10.09 7.85
CA ARG A 96 -1.58 -8.75 7.24
C ARG A 96 -2.65 -7.89 7.90
N ALA A 97 -2.46 -6.58 7.97
CA ALA A 97 -3.43 -5.63 8.53
C ALA A 97 -4.86 -5.83 7.99
N ARG A 98 -5.01 -5.94 6.66
CA ARG A 98 -6.30 -6.20 6.01
C ARG A 98 -6.97 -7.51 6.43
N GLU A 99 -6.17 -8.52 6.77
CA GLU A 99 -6.67 -9.81 7.23
C GLU A 99 -7.25 -9.66 8.64
N VAL A 100 -6.54 -8.96 9.52
CA VAL A 100 -7.01 -8.68 10.89
C VAL A 100 -8.30 -7.85 10.88
N ILE A 101 -8.38 -6.79 10.05
CA ILE A 101 -9.60 -5.99 9.90
C ILE A 101 -10.79 -6.83 9.42
N ARG A 102 -10.56 -7.72 8.45
CA ARG A 102 -11.60 -8.61 7.94
C ARG A 102 -12.02 -9.64 8.97
N GLU A 103 -11.07 -10.27 9.66
CA GLU A 103 -11.38 -11.24 10.72
C GLU A 103 -12.17 -10.63 11.87
N LEU A 104 -11.90 -9.37 12.21
CA LEU A 104 -12.65 -8.61 13.20
C LEU A 104 -14.09 -8.36 12.74
N ALA A 105 -14.30 -7.95 11.49
CA ALA A 105 -15.64 -7.81 10.92
C ALA A 105 -16.38 -9.15 10.86
N ASP A 106 -15.73 -10.21 10.38
CA ASP A 106 -16.30 -11.55 10.28
C ASP A 106 -16.68 -12.12 11.66
N ALA A 107 -15.86 -11.85 12.69
CA ALA A 107 -16.15 -12.25 14.07
C ALA A 107 -17.38 -11.52 14.63
N HIS A 108 -17.48 -10.22 14.35
CA HIS A 108 -18.64 -9.40 14.73
C HIS A 108 -19.92 -9.88 14.07
N ASP A 109 -19.89 -10.11 12.75
CA ASP A 109 -21.04 -10.61 11.99
C ASP A 109 -21.48 -12.00 12.49
N ALA A 110 -20.52 -12.89 12.78
CA ALA A 110 -20.81 -14.21 13.34
C ALA A 110 -21.43 -14.13 14.74
N LEU A 111 -20.95 -13.23 15.60
CA LEU A 111 -21.52 -13.01 16.92
C LEU A 111 -22.93 -12.43 16.82
N MET A 112 -23.13 -11.41 15.97
CA MET A 112 -24.44 -10.81 15.75
C MET A 112 -25.46 -11.83 15.25
N HIS A 113 -25.07 -12.69 14.31
CA HIS A 113 -25.90 -13.79 13.83
C HIS A 113 -26.39 -14.69 14.98
N GLU A 114 -25.49 -15.07 15.88
CA GLU A 114 -25.85 -15.96 17.00
C GLU A 114 -26.71 -15.26 18.04
N VAL A 115 -26.50 -13.98 18.32
CA VAL A 115 -27.37 -13.20 19.21
C VAL A 115 -28.76 -13.07 18.59
N GLU A 116 -28.86 -12.77 17.30
CA GLU A 116 -30.14 -12.69 16.56
C GLU A 116 -30.91 -14.00 16.55
N ALA A 117 -30.20 -15.14 16.54
CA ALA A 117 -30.81 -16.46 16.50
C ALA A 117 -31.30 -16.99 17.87
N LEU A 118 -31.01 -16.30 18.98
CA LEU A 118 -31.51 -16.67 20.31
C LEU A 118 -32.99 -16.29 20.46
N SER A 119 -33.85 -17.23 20.86
CA SER A 119 -35.22 -16.90 21.25
C SER A 119 -35.23 -16.09 22.57
N ASP A 120 -36.26 -15.28 22.79
CA ASP A 120 -36.41 -14.53 24.05
C ASP A 120 -36.52 -15.47 25.26
N GLU A 121 -37.10 -16.67 25.10
CA GLU A 121 -37.14 -17.69 26.15
C GLU A 121 -35.76 -18.28 26.44
N GLN A 122 -34.97 -18.57 25.40
CA GLN A 122 -33.59 -19.05 25.55
C GLN A 122 -32.71 -17.97 26.19
N PHE A 123 -32.91 -16.71 25.80
CA PHE A 123 -32.21 -15.58 26.38
C PHE A 123 -32.60 -15.38 27.85
N ALA A 124 -33.89 -15.33 28.17
CA ALA A 124 -34.39 -15.12 29.54
C ALA A 124 -33.95 -16.26 30.49
N ALA A 125 -33.96 -17.51 30.03
CA ALA A 125 -33.51 -18.65 30.83
C ALA A 125 -32.01 -18.58 31.19
N ASN A 126 -31.20 -17.88 30.38
CA ASN A 126 -29.74 -17.87 30.46
C ASN A 126 -29.15 -16.45 30.53
N GLU A 127 -30.01 -15.49 30.90
CA GLU A 127 -29.82 -14.05 30.71
C GLU A 127 -28.51 -13.54 31.33
N HIS A 128 -28.23 -13.98 32.56
CA HIS A 128 -27.03 -13.55 33.29
C HIS A 128 -25.74 -14.00 32.59
N TRP A 129 -25.69 -15.26 32.13
CA TRP A 129 -24.51 -15.81 31.45
C TRP A 129 -24.34 -15.19 30.06
N ALA A 130 -25.41 -15.18 29.26
CA ALA A 130 -25.38 -14.64 27.90
C ALA A 130 -24.98 -13.16 27.90
N ARG A 131 -25.54 -12.35 28.82
CA ARG A 131 -25.11 -10.96 28.98
C ARG A 131 -23.66 -10.82 29.39
N ALA A 132 -23.20 -11.60 30.37
CA ALA A 132 -21.83 -11.49 30.87
C ALA A 132 -20.81 -11.75 29.75
N ILE A 133 -20.99 -12.84 28.98
CA ILE A 133 -20.03 -13.19 27.92
C ILE A 133 -20.16 -12.30 26.69
N VAL A 134 -21.36 -11.81 26.35
CA VAL A 134 -21.54 -10.91 25.21
C VAL A 134 -21.01 -9.52 25.55
N ALA A 135 -21.39 -8.97 26.71
CA ALA A 135 -20.93 -7.64 27.14
C ALA A 135 -19.40 -7.57 27.23
N GLY A 136 -18.81 -8.52 27.96
CA GLY A 136 -17.37 -8.59 28.19
C GLY A 136 -16.53 -8.89 26.95
N ASN A 137 -17.12 -9.35 25.85
CA ASN A 137 -16.42 -9.61 24.59
C ASN A 137 -16.89 -8.72 23.43
N THR A 138 -17.81 -7.77 23.67
CA THR A 138 -18.28 -6.80 22.66
C THR A 138 -18.20 -5.38 23.22
N PHE A 139 -19.31 -4.74 23.56
CA PHE A 139 -19.37 -3.31 23.86
C PHE A 139 -18.54 -2.87 25.07
N ASP A 140 -18.36 -3.70 26.10
CA ASP A 140 -17.47 -3.35 27.21
C ASP A 140 -16.00 -3.49 26.79
N HIS A 141 -15.67 -4.54 26.02
CA HIS A 141 -14.34 -4.78 25.46
C HIS A 141 -13.92 -3.70 24.45
N TYR A 142 -14.86 -3.29 23.60
CA TYR A 142 -14.70 -2.15 22.68
C TYR A 142 -14.38 -0.88 23.44
N ALA A 143 -15.11 -0.60 24.52
CA ALA A 143 -14.90 0.59 25.33
C ALA A 143 -13.54 0.57 26.04
N GLU A 144 -13.09 -0.59 26.51
CA GLU A 144 -11.76 -0.78 27.10
C GLU A 144 -10.64 -0.40 26.12
N HIS A 145 -10.69 -0.91 24.89
CA HIS A 145 -9.66 -0.66 23.89
C HIS A 145 -9.87 0.60 23.03
N GLN A 146 -10.99 1.31 23.21
CA GLN A 146 -11.29 2.50 22.43
C GLN A 146 -10.22 3.59 22.64
N VAL A 147 -9.84 3.87 23.88
CA VAL A 147 -8.83 4.91 24.21
C VAL A 147 -7.48 4.55 23.59
N GLU A 148 -7.10 3.27 23.62
CA GLU A 148 -5.88 2.80 22.98
C GLU A 148 -5.91 3.06 21.48
N LEU A 149 -7.00 2.68 20.79
CA LEU A 149 -7.18 2.96 19.36
C LEU A 149 -7.16 4.45 19.04
N GLU A 150 -7.85 5.26 19.82
CA GLU A 150 -7.89 6.71 19.64
C GLU A 150 -6.48 7.31 19.71
N SER A 151 -5.61 6.82 20.61
CA SER A 151 -4.22 7.29 20.69
C SER A 151 -3.39 7.05 19.43
N GLY A 152 -3.81 6.09 18.59
CA GLY A 152 -3.15 5.74 17.33
C GLY A 152 -3.53 6.62 16.13
N LEU A 153 -4.60 7.40 16.24
CA LEU A 153 -5.17 8.14 15.12
C LEU A 153 -4.52 9.53 14.91
N PRO A 154 -4.45 9.99 13.65
CA PRO A 154 -3.85 11.28 13.32
C PRO A 154 -4.84 12.45 13.54
N TRP A 155 -5.15 12.76 14.80
CA TRP A 155 -6.18 13.75 15.17
C TRP A 155 -5.90 15.20 14.76
N THR A 156 -4.68 15.53 14.35
CA THR A 156 -4.32 16.89 13.94
C THR A 156 -4.04 16.93 12.45
N ARG A 157 -4.20 18.12 11.84
CA ARG A 157 -3.83 18.36 10.43
C ARG A 157 -2.44 17.82 10.13
N ASP A 158 -1.44 18.20 10.93
CA ASP A 158 -0.05 17.89 10.63
C ASP A 158 0.23 16.38 10.76
N ALA A 159 -0.38 15.71 11.75
CA ALA A 159 -0.29 14.26 11.88
C ALA A 159 -0.95 13.52 10.70
N LEU A 160 -2.09 14.03 10.21
CA LEU A 160 -2.81 13.44 9.08
C LEU A 160 -2.02 13.61 7.79
N VAL A 161 -1.51 14.82 7.53
CA VAL A 161 -0.67 15.11 6.36
C VAL A 161 0.60 14.26 6.39
N ALA A 162 1.27 14.15 7.54
CA ALA A 162 2.45 13.30 7.67
C ALA A 162 2.15 11.84 7.32
N ARG A 163 1.02 11.29 7.80
CA ARG A 163 0.62 9.92 7.48
C ARG A 163 0.27 9.73 5.99
N MET A 164 -0.38 10.71 5.38
CA MET A 164 -0.65 10.70 3.93
C MET A 164 0.62 10.72 3.11
N GLU A 165 1.62 11.53 3.49
CA GLU A 165 2.88 11.67 2.77
C GLU A 165 3.73 10.40 2.89
N GLU A 166 3.74 9.78 4.07
CA GLU A 166 4.37 8.46 4.26
C GLU A 166 3.73 7.39 3.37
N GLY A 167 2.39 7.28 3.41
CA GLY A 167 1.65 6.31 2.59
C GLY A 167 1.86 6.53 1.09
N TRP A 168 1.81 7.79 0.65
CA TRP A 168 2.08 8.16 -0.73
C TRP A 168 3.50 7.82 -1.16
N GLY A 169 4.51 8.09 -0.33
CA GLY A 169 5.89 7.76 -0.64
C GLY A 169 6.09 6.27 -0.93
N ARG A 170 5.49 5.39 -0.11
CA ARG A 170 5.52 3.93 -0.31
C ARG A 170 4.79 3.52 -1.59
N PHE A 171 3.57 4.02 -1.78
CA PHE A 171 2.75 3.74 -2.96
C PHE A 171 3.45 4.18 -4.26
N TRP A 172 3.93 5.43 -4.30
CA TRP A 172 4.56 6.02 -5.47
C TRP A 172 5.86 5.30 -5.82
N GLN A 173 6.63 4.89 -4.81
CA GLN A 173 7.79 4.03 -5.02
C GLN A 173 7.39 2.68 -5.64
N ALA A 174 6.34 2.03 -5.14
CA ALA A 174 5.86 0.77 -5.70
C ALA A 174 5.43 0.92 -7.18
N VAL A 175 4.72 1.99 -7.52
CA VAL A 175 4.36 2.34 -8.90
C VAL A 175 5.62 2.56 -9.75
N GLY A 176 6.60 3.29 -9.24
CA GLY A 176 7.88 3.53 -9.91
C GLY A 176 8.60 2.23 -10.29
N PHE A 177 8.65 1.26 -9.40
CA PHE A 177 9.27 -0.04 -9.68
C PHE A 177 8.55 -0.90 -10.73
N VAL A 178 7.29 -0.61 -11.04
CA VAL A 178 6.58 -1.29 -12.15
C VAL A 178 7.05 -0.73 -13.49
N GLY A 179 7.18 0.59 -13.60
CA GLY A 179 7.49 1.29 -14.85
C GLY A 179 6.29 1.41 -15.79
N SER A 180 6.26 2.49 -16.59
CA SER A 180 5.12 2.88 -17.43
C SER A 180 4.66 1.78 -18.39
N GLU A 181 5.59 1.05 -19.02
CA GLU A 181 5.24 -0.02 -19.96
C GLU A 181 4.53 -1.21 -19.30
N HIS A 182 4.87 -1.56 -18.06
CA HIS A 182 4.26 -2.71 -17.38
C HIS A 182 2.97 -2.38 -16.64
N LEU A 183 2.65 -1.10 -16.47
CA LEU A 183 1.31 -0.68 -16.08
C LEU A 183 0.26 -1.06 -17.15
N GLU A 184 0.66 -1.38 -18.39
CA GLU A 184 -0.24 -1.93 -19.40
C GLU A 184 -0.61 -3.40 -19.14
N ARG A 185 0.13 -4.12 -18.29
CA ARG A 185 -0.11 -5.54 -17.97
C ARG A 185 -1.20 -5.70 -16.92
N THR A 186 -1.86 -6.85 -16.97
CA THR A 186 -2.97 -7.23 -16.09
C THR A 186 -2.47 -7.80 -14.76
N THR A 187 -3.02 -7.31 -13.66
CA THR A 187 -2.82 -7.83 -12.30
C THR A 187 -3.59 -9.14 -12.12
N PRO A 188 -3.29 -9.94 -11.09
CA PRO A 188 -4.06 -11.15 -10.77
C PRO A 188 -5.56 -10.89 -10.52
N ALA A 189 -5.96 -9.64 -10.22
CA ALA A 189 -7.35 -9.23 -10.03
C ALA A 189 -8.08 -8.90 -11.35
N GLY A 190 -7.41 -9.02 -12.50
CA GLY A 190 -8.00 -8.84 -13.82
C GLY A 190 -7.97 -7.41 -14.36
N TRP A 191 -7.34 -6.47 -13.64
CA TRP A 191 -7.21 -5.07 -14.06
C TRP A 191 -5.83 -4.80 -14.63
N THR A 192 -5.69 -3.91 -15.61
CA THR A 192 -4.35 -3.41 -15.96
C THR A 192 -3.81 -2.50 -14.86
N GLY A 193 -2.49 -2.41 -14.71
CA GLY A 193 -1.89 -1.45 -13.77
C GLY A 193 -2.36 -0.01 -14.00
N LYS A 194 -2.57 0.42 -15.25
CA LYS A 194 -3.11 1.74 -15.57
C LYS A 194 -4.59 1.91 -15.20
N ALA A 195 -5.39 0.85 -15.27
CA ALA A 195 -6.78 0.87 -14.81
C ALA A 195 -6.83 0.97 -13.29
N LEU A 196 -5.96 0.24 -12.58
CA LEU A 196 -5.77 0.35 -11.14
C LEU A 196 -5.41 1.78 -10.72
N LEU A 197 -4.42 2.40 -11.36
CA LEU A 197 -4.07 3.79 -11.05
C LEU A 197 -5.20 4.78 -11.36
N ALA A 198 -5.97 4.57 -12.44
CA ALA A 198 -7.11 5.42 -12.75
C ALA A 198 -8.24 5.31 -11.73
N HIS A 199 -8.46 4.11 -11.18
CA HIS A 199 -9.37 3.89 -10.06
C HIS A 199 -8.92 4.65 -8.81
N ILE A 200 -7.66 4.49 -8.39
CA ILE A 200 -7.12 5.23 -7.23
C ILE A 200 -7.24 6.74 -7.44
N ALA A 201 -6.90 7.23 -8.64
CA ALA A 201 -7.04 8.64 -8.98
C ALA A 201 -8.50 9.13 -8.85
N ARG A 202 -9.48 8.33 -9.29
CA ARG A 202 -10.90 8.70 -9.18
C ARG A 202 -11.33 8.88 -7.73
N TRP A 203 -10.88 8.02 -6.83
CA TRP A 203 -11.22 8.08 -5.41
C TRP A 203 -10.53 9.25 -4.70
N LEU A 204 -9.24 9.49 -5.00
CA LEU A 204 -8.53 10.69 -4.56
C LEU A 204 -9.23 11.99 -5.01
N GLU A 205 -9.70 12.07 -6.26
CA GLU A 205 -10.45 13.22 -6.78
C GLU A 205 -11.74 13.52 -6.00
N GLY A 206 -12.30 12.53 -5.29
CA GLY A 206 -13.47 12.70 -4.43
C GLY A 206 -13.17 13.34 -3.08
N VAL A 207 -11.92 13.32 -2.61
CA VAL A 207 -11.59 13.81 -1.26
C VAL A 207 -11.76 15.32 -1.11
N PRO A 208 -11.18 16.19 -1.98
CA PRO A 208 -11.28 17.64 -1.81
C PRO A 208 -12.72 18.17 -1.72
N PRO A 209 -13.68 17.75 -2.57
CA PRO A 209 -15.07 18.22 -2.43
C PRO A 209 -15.80 17.63 -1.22
N GLU A 210 -15.43 16.43 -0.74
CA GLU A 210 -16.05 15.81 0.43
C GLU A 210 -15.57 16.39 1.77
N LEU A 211 -14.32 16.87 1.85
CA LEU A 211 -13.75 17.41 3.08
C LEU A 211 -14.63 18.48 3.79
N PRO A 212 -15.10 19.55 3.13
CA PRO A 212 -15.99 20.52 3.79
C PRO A 212 -17.30 19.89 4.27
N VAL A 213 -17.84 18.91 3.55
CA VAL A 213 -19.05 18.18 3.96
C VAL A 213 -18.79 17.37 5.24
N ARG A 214 -17.61 16.75 5.36
CA ARG A 214 -17.22 15.98 6.57
C ARG A 214 -16.94 16.87 7.77
N LEU A 215 -16.41 18.07 7.55
CA LEU A 215 -16.22 19.07 8.61
C LEU A 215 -17.55 19.51 9.23
N GLU A 216 -18.62 19.56 8.44
CA GLU A 216 -19.98 19.84 8.92
C GLU A 216 -20.67 18.62 9.55
N GLY A 217 -19.98 17.47 9.67
CA GLY A 217 -20.56 16.23 10.19
C GLY A 217 -21.56 15.55 9.23
N ARG A 218 -21.53 15.91 7.94
CA ARG A 218 -22.42 15.36 6.91
C ARG A 218 -21.67 14.37 6.02
N ARG A 219 -22.42 13.65 5.16
CA ARG A 219 -21.88 12.85 4.05
C ARG A 219 -22.71 13.12 2.81
N SER A 220 -22.06 13.15 1.64
CA SER A 220 -22.79 13.12 0.38
C SER A 220 -23.39 11.73 0.12
N PRO A 221 -24.39 11.62 -0.78
CA PRO A 221 -24.90 10.33 -1.21
C PRO A 221 -23.77 9.41 -1.72
N GLN A 222 -23.78 8.16 -1.26
CA GLN A 222 -22.84 7.14 -1.70
C GLN A 222 -23.11 6.80 -3.17
N PRO A 223 -22.12 6.87 -4.07
CA PRO A 223 -22.28 6.39 -5.43
C PRO A 223 -22.28 4.86 -5.46
N ASP A 224 -22.74 4.30 -6.58
CA ASP A 224 -22.47 2.91 -6.93
C ASP A 224 -20.96 2.75 -7.20
N VAL A 225 -20.26 2.14 -6.22
CA VAL A 225 -18.81 1.94 -6.22
C VAL A 225 -18.36 1.12 -7.41
N ASP A 226 -19.06 0.03 -7.72
CA ASP A 226 -18.71 -0.86 -8.82
C ASP A 226 -18.88 -0.17 -10.16
N ALA A 227 -19.97 0.58 -10.34
CA ALA A 227 -20.19 1.35 -11.56
C ALA A 227 -19.16 2.49 -11.73
N VAL A 228 -18.73 3.15 -10.65
CA VAL A 228 -17.66 4.17 -10.69
C VAL A 228 -16.31 3.55 -11.05
N ASN A 229 -16.00 2.40 -10.47
CA ASN A 229 -14.77 1.64 -10.71
C ASN A 229 -14.70 1.17 -12.17
N ALA A 230 -15.77 0.55 -12.66
CA ALA A 230 -15.88 0.07 -14.04
C ALA A 230 -15.66 1.20 -15.06
N ARG A 231 -16.35 2.34 -14.88
CA ARG A 231 -16.16 3.51 -15.77
C ARG A 231 -14.74 4.04 -15.76
N SER A 232 -14.08 4.08 -14.59
CA SER A 232 -12.71 4.56 -14.48
C SER A 232 -11.72 3.62 -15.18
N ALA A 233 -11.93 2.31 -15.05
CA ALA A 233 -11.14 1.29 -15.74
C ALA A 233 -11.34 1.33 -17.27
N GLU A 234 -12.59 1.47 -17.74
CA GLU A 234 -12.93 1.59 -19.16
C GLU A 234 -12.28 2.81 -19.81
N GLN A 235 -12.32 3.97 -19.14
CA GLN A 235 -11.65 5.18 -19.63
C GLN A 235 -10.14 4.97 -19.74
N ALA A 236 -9.52 4.38 -18.72
CA ALA A 236 -8.09 4.10 -18.71
C ALA A 236 -7.66 3.12 -19.79
N ALA A 237 -8.52 2.16 -20.18
CA ALA A 237 -8.20 1.18 -21.23
C ALA A 237 -7.84 1.86 -22.56
N THR A 238 -8.46 3.00 -22.88
CA THR A 238 -8.26 3.76 -24.12
C THR A 238 -7.07 4.72 -24.10
N LEU A 239 -6.43 4.91 -22.95
CA LEU A 239 -5.35 5.88 -22.77
C LEU A 239 -4.02 5.14 -22.49
N PRO A 240 -2.87 5.73 -22.85
CA PRO A 240 -1.58 5.17 -22.45
C PRO A 240 -1.39 5.30 -20.94
N ALA A 241 -0.67 4.35 -20.32
CA ALA A 241 -0.45 4.28 -18.88
C ALA A 241 0.03 5.60 -18.24
N ARG A 242 0.86 6.38 -18.95
CA ARG A 242 1.32 7.72 -18.52
C ARG A 242 0.17 8.64 -18.12
N ARG A 243 -1.00 8.57 -18.77
CA ARG A 243 -2.15 9.40 -18.41
C ARG A 243 -2.72 9.05 -17.05
N SER A 244 -2.74 7.77 -16.68
CA SER A 244 -3.16 7.34 -15.35
C SER A 244 -2.16 7.77 -14.28
N VAL A 245 -0.86 7.66 -14.56
CA VAL A 245 0.22 8.14 -13.68
C VAL A 245 0.10 9.64 -13.42
N GLU A 246 -0.05 10.44 -14.48
CA GLU A 246 -0.25 11.89 -14.37
C GLU A 246 -1.54 12.24 -13.61
N ARG A 247 -2.62 11.46 -13.80
CA ARG A 247 -3.90 11.68 -13.14
C ARG A 247 -3.82 11.42 -11.64
N VAL A 248 -3.25 10.28 -11.21
CA VAL A 248 -3.14 9.94 -9.79
C VAL A 248 -2.23 10.92 -9.05
N GLU A 249 -1.13 11.37 -9.67
CA GLU A 249 -0.25 12.37 -9.07
C GLU A 249 -0.96 13.72 -8.88
N ARG A 250 -1.66 14.21 -9.91
CA ARG A 250 -2.46 15.45 -9.80
C ARG A 250 -3.55 15.33 -8.75
N ALA A 251 -4.25 14.20 -8.71
CA ALA A 251 -5.30 13.95 -7.72
C ALA A 251 -4.72 13.99 -6.30
N TYR A 252 -3.62 13.28 -6.04
CA TYR A 252 -2.96 13.29 -4.74
C TYR A 252 -2.48 14.69 -4.33
N ARG A 253 -1.89 15.46 -5.25
CA ARG A 253 -1.50 16.86 -4.98
C ARG A 253 -2.71 17.68 -4.52
N ALA A 254 -3.87 17.54 -5.17
CA ALA A 254 -5.09 18.21 -4.75
C ALA A 254 -5.58 17.76 -3.37
N VAL A 255 -5.50 16.46 -3.05
CA VAL A 255 -5.82 15.95 -1.71
C VAL A 255 -4.88 16.53 -0.65
N ARG A 256 -3.57 16.54 -0.92
CA ARG A 256 -2.55 17.09 -0.03
C ARG A 256 -2.79 18.57 0.24
N ASP A 257 -3.07 19.35 -0.80
CA ASP A 257 -3.31 20.78 -0.67
C ASP A 257 -4.61 21.04 0.13
N ALA A 258 -5.66 20.26 -0.10
CA ALA A 258 -6.90 20.34 0.69
C ALA A 258 -6.70 19.91 2.15
N ALA A 259 -5.92 18.86 2.41
CA ALA A 259 -5.58 18.43 3.77
C ALA A 259 -4.75 19.47 4.52
N ARG A 260 -3.79 20.13 3.84
CA ARG A 260 -3.00 21.24 4.40
C ARG A 260 -3.83 22.49 4.70
N ALA A 261 -4.99 22.64 4.06
CA ALA A 261 -5.93 23.73 4.31
C ALA A 261 -6.94 23.44 5.45
N LEU A 262 -6.90 22.25 6.07
CA LEU A 262 -7.75 21.93 7.21
C LEU A 262 -7.49 22.84 8.42
N PRO A 263 -8.51 23.08 9.25
CA PRO A 263 -8.35 23.88 10.46
C PRO A 263 -7.35 23.23 11.43
N ASP A 264 -6.65 24.07 12.20
CA ASP A 264 -5.85 23.61 13.33
C ASP A 264 -6.75 23.00 14.43
N GLY A 265 -6.15 22.18 15.30
CA GLY A 265 -6.84 21.51 16.40
C GLY A 265 -7.24 20.07 16.08
N THR A 266 -8.19 19.54 16.86
CA THR A 266 -8.68 18.16 16.71
C THR A 266 -9.65 18.06 15.54
N LEU A 267 -9.30 17.23 14.57
CA LEU A 267 -10.11 16.96 13.39
C LEU A 267 -11.27 16.00 13.73
N PRO A 268 -12.46 16.17 13.13
CA PRO A 268 -13.53 15.20 13.25
C PRO A 268 -13.14 13.83 12.70
N LEU A 269 -13.58 12.75 13.35
CA LEU A 269 -13.32 11.38 12.88
C LEU A 269 -13.79 11.15 11.43
N MET A 270 -14.87 11.83 11.00
CA MET A 270 -15.35 11.74 9.62
C MET A 270 -14.37 12.27 8.57
N VAL A 271 -13.53 13.24 8.94
CA VAL A 271 -12.43 13.75 8.11
C VAL A 271 -11.31 12.72 8.08
N LEU A 272 -10.89 12.20 9.25
CA LEU A 272 -9.83 11.19 9.33
C LEU A 272 -10.20 9.96 8.50
N ARG A 273 -11.43 9.47 8.62
CA ARG A 273 -11.93 8.32 7.84
C ARG A 273 -11.91 8.54 6.35
N LEU A 274 -12.35 9.71 5.88
CA LEU A 274 -12.32 10.02 4.46
C LEU A 274 -10.87 10.01 3.96
N VAL A 275 -10.00 10.75 4.64
CA VAL A 275 -8.62 10.89 4.17
C VAL A 275 -7.86 9.58 4.27
N ALA A 276 -7.93 8.87 5.40
CA ALA A 276 -7.31 7.55 5.55
C ALA A 276 -7.81 6.59 4.48
N GLY A 277 -9.12 6.57 4.30
CA GLY A 277 -9.84 5.67 3.40
C GLY A 277 -9.48 5.80 1.94
N GLU A 278 -9.25 7.02 1.45
CA GLU A 278 -8.90 7.27 0.05
C GLU A 278 -7.39 7.49 -0.18
N THR A 279 -6.57 7.43 0.88
CA THR A 279 -5.11 7.61 0.77
C THR A 279 -4.36 6.40 1.30
N PHE A 280 -3.72 6.50 2.46
CA PHE A 280 -2.77 5.49 2.95
C PHE A 280 -3.39 4.11 3.21
N ASN A 281 -4.69 4.02 3.53
CA ASN A 281 -5.36 2.72 3.59
C ASN A 281 -5.61 2.17 2.18
N HIS A 282 -6.22 2.97 1.30
CA HIS A 282 -6.49 2.57 -0.08
C HIS A 282 -5.24 2.11 -0.82
N PHE A 283 -4.14 2.86 -0.66
CA PHE A 283 -2.87 2.52 -1.28
C PHE A 283 -2.39 1.13 -0.87
N SER A 284 -2.45 0.80 0.42
CA SER A 284 -2.01 -0.48 0.96
C SER A 284 -2.82 -1.68 0.46
N GLU A 285 -4.10 -1.47 0.10
CA GLU A 285 -4.94 -2.52 -0.46
C GLU A 285 -4.37 -3.07 -1.78
N HIS A 286 -3.68 -2.20 -2.53
CA HIS A 286 -3.16 -2.47 -3.86
C HIS A 286 -1.67 -2.84 -3.91
N ASP A 287 -0.99 -2.92 -2.76
CA ASP A 287 0.43 -3.29 -2.69
C ASP A 287 0.70 -4.65 -3.35
N ALA A 288 -0.18 -5.63 -3.13
CA ALA A 288 -0.02 -6.96 -3.72
C ALA A 288 -0.21 -6.97 -5.24
N GLU A 289 -1.08 -6.11 -5.77
CA GLU A 289 -1.33 -5.97 -7.20
C GLU A 289 -0.14 -5.31 -7.90
N LEU A 290 0.39 -4.23 -7.33
CA LEU A 290 1.61 -3.59 -7.84
C LEU A 290 2.82 -4.52 -7.72
N ALA A 291 2.95 -5.24 -6.60
CA ALA A 291 4.03 -6.20 -6.42
C ALA A 291 4.00 -7.33 -7.46
N ALA A 292 2.82 -7.75 -7.91
CA ALA A 292 2.67 -8.78 -8.94
C ALA A 292 3.12 -8.31 -10.34
N LEU A 293 3.19 -7.00 -10.58
CA LEU A 293 3.66 -6.43 -11.85
C LEU A 293 5.19 -6.21 -11.90
N ARG A 294 5.89 -6.37 -10.78
CA ARG A 294 7.34 -6.24 -10.68
C ARG A 294 8.04 -7.59 -10.93
N PRO A 295 9.28 -7.61 -11.43
CA PRO A 295 10.06 -8.84 -11.49
C PRO A 295 10.35 -9.34 -10.08
N ARG A 296 10.08 -10.62 -9.82
CA ARG A 296 10.26 -11.29 -8.50
C ARG A 296 11.43 -12.26 -8.49
N THR A 297 11.87 -12.71 -9.66
CA THR A 297 13.01 -13.60 -9.82
C THR A 297 14.08 -12.96 -10.69
N ALA A 298 15.32 -13.43 -10.57
CA ALA A 298 16.42 -12.95 -11.43
C ALA A 298 16.16 -13.20 -12.92
N THR A 299 15.46 -14.29 -13.26
CA THR A 299 15.05 -14.59 -14.63
C THR A 299 14.05 -13.57 -15.15
N GLU A 300 13.01 -13.25 -14.37
CA GLU A 300 12.03 -12.22 -14.72
C GLU A 300 12.69 -10.84 -14.85
N LEU A 301 13.61 -10.50 -13.95
CA LEU A 301 14.35 -9.24 -13.98
C LEU A 301 15.24 -9.15 -15.22
N ALA A 302 16.04 -10.18 -15.52
CA ALA A 302 16.88 -10.19 -16.71
C ALA A 302 16.04 -10.11 -18.00
N ALA A 303 14.91 -10.83 -18.07
CA ALA A 303 13.99 -10.74 -19.20
C ALA A 303 13.40 -9.32 -19.36
N ARG A 304 13.07 -8.65 -18.25
CA ARG A 304 12.60 -7.27 -18.23
C ARG A 304 13.64 -6.29 -18.76
N VAL A 305 14.90 -6.46 -18.35
CA VAL A 305 16.04 -5.68 -18.85
C VAL A 305 16.22 -5.91 -20.35
N ASP A 306 16.25 -7.17 -20.79
CA ASP A 306 16.43 -7.54 -22.19
C ASP A 306 15.29 -7.03 -23.10
N GLU A 307 14.03 -7.04 -22.61
CA GLU A 307 12.86 -6.51 -23.31
C GLU A 307 13.00 -5.00 -23.56
N ALA A 308 13.35 -4.23 -22.53
CA ALA A 308 13.50 -2.78 -22.61
C ALA A 308 14.77 -2.36 -23.38
N TRP A 309 15.83 -3.17 -23.31
CA TRP A 309 17.11 -2.90 -23.95
C TRP A 309 17.07 -2.98 -25.48
N ARG A 310 16.29 -3.93 -26.01
CA ARG A 310 16.25 -4.21 -27.46
C ARG A 310 15.97 -2.98 -28.34
N PRO A 311 14.88 -2.21 -28.14
CA PRO A 311 14.60 -1.04 -28.97
C PRO A 311 15.67 0.05 -28.83
N VAL A 312 16.19 0.26 -27.61
CA VAL A 312 17.28 1.21 -27.35
C VAL A 312 18.52 0.85 -28.15
N ARG A 313 18.94 -0.42 -28.06
CA ARG A 313 20.12 -0.92 -28.76
C ARG A 313 19.97 -0.91 -30.27
N GLU A 314 18.81 -1.31 -30.78
CA GLU A 314 18.50 -1.23 -32.22
C GLU A 314 18.61 0.22 -32.71
N ARG A 315 18.04 1.17 -31.95
CA ARG A 315 18.10 2.58 -32.30
C ARG A 315 19.51 3.16 -32.27
N ILE A 316 20.30 2.82 -31.26
CA ILE A 316 21.72 3.21 -31.16
C ILE A 316 22.52 2.67 -32.35
N ARG A 317 22.23 1.44 -32.81
CA ARG A 317 22.86 0.87 -34.01
C ARG A 317 22.49 1.61 -35.28
N GLU A 318 21.24 2.04 -35.42
CA GLU A 318 20.77 2.84 -36.57
C GLU A 318 21.41 4.23 -36.63
N ILE A 319 21.55 4.90 -35.47
CA ILE A 319 22.29 6.16 -35.35
C ILE A 319 23.71 5.94 -35.88
N GLY A 320 24.35 4.87 -35.42
CA GLY A 320 25.66 4.44 -35.89
C GLY A 320 26.77 5.44 -35.56
N ARG A 321 28.02 5.03 -35.81
CA ARG A 321 29.21 5.83 -35.44
C ARG A 321 29.23 7.21 -36.11
N GLY A 322 28.69 7.32 -37.33
CA GLY A 322 28.73 8.55 -38.14
C GLY A 322 27.90 9.70 -37.56
N ARG A 323 26.88 9.39 -36.75
CA ARG A 323 25.96 10.39 -36.18
C ARG A 323 26.16 10.63 -34.69
N MET A 324 27.10 9.94 -34.05
CA MET A 324 27.35 10.05 -32.61
C MET A 324 27.74 11.47 -32.16
N GLY A 325 28.28 12.30 -33.06
CA GLY A 325 28.60 13.70 -32.78
C GLY A 325 27.45 14.68 -32.99
N GLU A 326 26.28 14.23 -33.44
CA GLU A 326 25.12 15.12 -33.62
C GLU A 326 24.57 15.58 -32.28
N LEU A 327 24.19 16.86 -32.20
CA LEU A 327 23.61 17.48 -31.01
C LEU A 327 22.13 17.14 -30.86
N LEU A 328 21.75 16.84 -29.62
CA LEU A 328 20.39 16.68 -29.15
C LEU A 328 19.83 18.02 -28.63
N PRO A 329 18.50 18.16 -28.51
CA PRO A 329 17.87 19.39 -28.01
C PRO A 329 18.32 19.81 -26.60
N ASN A 330 18.75 18.85 -25.78
CA ASN A 330 19.27 19.09 -24.42
C ASN A 330 20.74 19.58 -24.40
N GLY A 331 21.40 19.70 -25.56
CA GLY A 331 22.79 20.15 -25.70
C GLY A 331 23.84 19.04 -25.63
N TRP A 332 23.46 17.79 -25.33
CA TRP A 332 24.34 16.63 -25.40
C TRP A 332 24.47 16.12 -26.84
N THR A 333 25.57 15.44 -27.14
CA THR A 333 25.64 14.63 -28.36
C THR A 333 25.04 13.24 -28.13
N TYR A 334 24.72 12.51 -29.20
CA TYR A 334 24.38 11.08 -29.08
C TYR A 334 25.48 10.28 -28.35
N LYS A 335 26.75 10.65 -28.54
CA LYS A 335 27.88 10.04 -27.83
C LYS A 335 27.77 10.26 -26.32
N ASP A 336 27.43 11.47 -25.90
CA ASP A 336 27.30 11.80 -24.48
C ASP A 336 26.13 11.05 -23.84
N LEU A 337 24.99 10.98 -24.55
CA LEU A 337 23.83 10.20 -24.11
C LEU A 337 24.15 8.70 -23.96
N VAL A 338 24.82 8.11 -24.95
CA VAL A 338 25.19 6.68 -24.89
C VAL A 338 26.20 6.42 -23.76
N GLY A 339 27.20 7.30 -23.61
CA GLY A 339 28.16 7.23 -22.52
C GLY A 339 27.50 7.37 -21.14
N HIS A 340 26.49 8.24 -21.01
CA HIS A 340 25.67 8.39 -19.81
C HIS A 340 24.91 7.09 -19.47
N ILE A 341 24.23 6.48 -20.44
CA ILE A 341 23.52 5.21 -20.23
C ILE A 341 24.52 4.12 -19.77
N ALA A 342 25.67 4.01 -20.44
CA ALA A 342 26.72 3.05 -20.05
C ALA A 342 27.21 3.28 -18.61
N ALA A 343 27.43 4.54 -18.22
CA ALA A 343 27.91 4.88 -16.88
C ALA A 343 26.90 4.52 -15.77
N TRP A 344 25.59 4.69 -16.02
CA TRP A 344 24.56 4.27 -15.08
C TRP A 344 24.45 2.74 -14.97
N GLU A 345 24.60 2.01 -16.08
CA GLU A 345 24.67 0.55 -16.00
C GLU A 345 25.91 0.05 -15.24
N GLU A 346 27.06 0.71 -15.41
CA GLU A 346 28.26 0.45 -14.59
C GLU A 346 28.03 0.78 -13.11
N TYR A 347 27.28 1.85 -12.81
CA TYR A 347 26.91 2.21 -11.44
C TYR A 347 25.99 1.16 -10.82
N GLY A 348 24.96 0.70 -11.54
CA GLY A 348 24.07 -0.36 -11.06
C GLY A 348 24.83 -1.65 -10.75
N GLU A 349 25.72 -2.07 -11.65
CA GLU A 349 26.53 -3.27 -11.49
C GLU A 349 27.48 -3.20 -10.28
N ARG A 350 28.21 -2.10 -10.14
CA ARG A 350 29.09 -1.86 -8.99
C ARG A 350 28.31 -1.70 -7.71
N GLY A 351 27.17 -1.02 -7.75
CA GLY A 351 26.28 -0.82 -6.62
C GLY A 351 25.82 -2.14 -6.02
N ILE A 352 25.49 -3.15 -6.84
CA ILE A 352 25.12 -4.48 -6.33
C ILE A 352 26.30 -5.12 -5.57
N ARG A 353 27.53 -4.97 -6.07
CA ARG A 353 28.72 -5.48 -5.36
C ARG A 353 28.97 -4.76 -4.05
N ASP A 354 28.84 -3.44 -4.05
CA ASP A 354 29.03 -2.64 -2.84
C ASP A 354 27.92 -2.88 -1.81
N TRP A 355 26.70 -3.12 -2.26
CA TRP A 355 25.57 -3.47 -1.40
C TRP A 355 25.80 -4.82 -0.72
N ARG A 356 26.17 -5.86 -1.49
CA ARG A 356 26.56 -7.17 -0.95
C ARG A 356 27.74 -7.08 0.03
N ALA A 357 28.63 -6.12 -0.17
CA ALA A 357 29.77 -5.88 0.69
C ALA A 357 29.48 -4.94 1.89
N GLY A 358 28.23 -4.47 2.05
CA GLY A 358 27.82 -3.58 3.14
C GLY A 358 28.39 -2.16 3.06
N ARG A 359 28.77 -1.70 1.87
CA ARG A 359 29.37 -0.37 1.63
C ARG A 359 28.56 0.54 0.70
N PHE A 360 27.39 0.09 0.24
CA PHE A 360 26.55 0.89 -0.63
C PHE A 360 25.97 2.10 0.10
N ALA A 361 26.00 3.25 -0.56
CA ALA A 361 25.37 4.48 -0.12
C ALA A 361 24.57 5.07 -1.29
N GLU A 362 23.32 5.46 -1.03
CA GLU A 362 22.49 6.13 -2.04
C GLU A 362 23.01 7.54 -2.30
N MET A 363 22.92 7.96 -3.56
CA MET A 363 23.31 9.29 -4.02
C MET A 363 22.19 10.29 -3.69
N SER A 364 22.57 11.50 -3.25
CA SER A 364 21.63 12.62 -3.25
C SER A 364 21.43 13.15 -4.67
N ASP A 365 20.37 13.94 -4.90
CA ASP A 365 20.12 14.58 -6.21
C ASP A 365 21.33 15.41 -6.68
N ALA A 366 22.00 16.11 -5.76
CA ALA A 366 23.21 16.86 -6.07
C ALA A 366 24.39 15.96 -6.47
N ASP A 367 24.50 14.77 -5.88
CA ASP A 367 25.52 13.79 -6.26
C ASP A 367 25.23 13.19 -7.64
N VAL A 368 23.96 12.98 -7.98
CA VAL A 368 23.49 12.50 -9.29
C VAL A 368 23.88 13.50 -10.39
N ASP A 369 23.61 14.80 -10.20
CA ASP A 369 24.00 15.83 -11.16
C ASP A 369 25.53 15.92 -11.33
N ALA A 370 26.26 15.85 -10.21
CA ALA A 370 27.72 15.86 -10.23
C ALA A 370 28.30 14.59 -10.90
N PHE A 371 27.64 13.45 -10.75
CA PHE A 371 27.98 12.21 -11.46
C PHE A 371 27.78 12.38 -12.96
N ASN A 372 26.59 12.80 -13.41
CA ASN A 372 26.28 12.98 -14.82
C ASN A 372 27.29 13.93 -15.51
N ALA A 373 27.56 15.09 -14.89
CA ALA A 373 28.51 16.06 -15.43
C ALA A 373 29.94 15.49 -15.55
N ARG A 374 30.38 14.72 -14.54
CA ARG A 374 31.69 14.08 -14.55
C ARG A 374 31.80 13.00 -15.61
N GLU A 375 30.78 12.16 -15.77
CA GLU A 375 30.81 11.04 -16.73
C GLU A 375 30.83 11.55 -18.18
N VAL A 376 30.17 12.66 -18.48
CA VAL A 376 30.27 13.36 -19.77
C VAL A 376 31.67 13.93 -19.99
N GLU A 377 32.24 14.66 -19.02
CA GLU A 377 33.58 15.25 -19.18
C GLU A 377 34.67 14.17 -19.32
N ASN A 378 34.59 13.08 -18.56
CA ASN A 378 35.51 11.94 -18.66
C ASN A 378 35.51 11.28 -20.04
N ARG A 379 34.37 11.32 -20.76
CA ARG A 379 34.18 10.69 -22.08
C ARG A 379 34.34 11.65 -23.25
N LYS A 380 34.65 12.92 -22.99
CA LYS A 380 34.79 13.97 -23.99
C LYS A 380 35.75 13.61 -25.12
N LEU A 381 36.90 13.01 -24.78
CA LEU A 381 37.94 12.59 -25.74
C LEU A 381 37.80 11.14 -26.20
N VAL A 382 36.84 10.37 -25.67
CA VAL A 382 36.61 8.99 -26.08
C VAL A 382 35.89 8.98 -27.43
N GLY A 383 36.35 8.10 -28.33
CA GLY A 383 35.78 7.95 -29.67
C GLY A 383 34.46 7.19 -29.67
N ALA A 384 33.62 7.41 -30.69
CA ALA A 384 32.30 6.79 -30.82
C ALA A 384 32.32 5.25 -30.78
N GLU A 385 33.35 4.61 -31.34
CA GLU A 385 33.50 3.16 -31.30
C GLU A 385 33.72 2.63 -29.87
N ALA A 386 34.61 3.28 -29.11
CA ALA A 386 34.87 2.89 -27.73
C ALA A 386 33.65 3.10 -26.83
N ILE A 387 32.88 4.18 -27.03
CA ILE A 387 31.63 4.42 -26.28
C ILE A 387 30.57 3.34 -26.55
N LEU A 388 30.46 2.86 -27.78
CA LEU A 388 29.56 1.75 -28.11
C LEU A 388 30.01 0.43 -27.48
N ASP A 389 31.31 0.16 -27.45
CA ASP A 389 31.87 -1.03 -26.81
C ASP A 389 31.74 -0.96 -25.27
N GLU A 390 31.89 0.23 -24.68
CA GLU A 390 31.63 0.48 -23.25
C GLU A 390 30.18 0.15 -22.90
N LEU A 391 29.22 0.66 -23.67
CA LEU A 391 27.79 0.38 -23.48
C LEU A 391 27.49 -1.12 -23.56
N ASP A 392 27.91 -1.81 -24.62
CA ASP A 392 27.68 -3.25 -24.78
C ASP A 392 28.41 -4.09 -23.69
N THR A 393 29.44 -3.54 -23.05
CA THR A 393 30.16 -4.18 -21.95
C THR A 393 29.48 -3.93 -20.60
N ALA A 394 29.09 -2.69 -20.31
CA ALA A 394 28.34 -2.30 -19.14
C ALA A 394 27.04 -3.10 -19.03
N HIS A 395 26.29 -3.16 -20.13
CA HIS A 395 25.03 -3.88 -20.21
C HIS A 395 25.20 -5.36 -19.88
N ARG A 396 26.19 -6.00 -20.50
CA ARG A 396 26.47 -7.42 -20.29
C ARG A 396 26.83 -7.71 -18.84
N ARG A 397 27.69 -6.89 -18.23
CA ARG A 397 28.09 -7.04 -16.82
C ARG A 397 26.92 -6.85 -15.86
N LEU A 398 26.08 -5.85 -16.11
CA LEU A 398 24.91 -5.60 -15.29
C LEU A 398 23.88 -6.73 -15.41
N VAL A 399 23.63 -7.25 -16.62
CA VAL A 399 22.75 -8.43 -16.81
C VAL A 399 23.35 -9.68 -16.15
N GLU A 400 24.66 -9.90 -16.27
CA GLU A 400 25.36 -11.00 -15.61
C GLU A 400 25.18 -10.95 -14.09
N ILE A 401 25.38 -9.79 -13.45
CA ILE A 401 25.19 -9.68 -12.00
C ILE A 401 23.72 -9.77 -11.60
N ALA A 402 22.80 -9.21 -12.39
CA ALA A 402 21.36 -9.29 -12.14
C ALA A 402 20.87 -10.76 -12.14
N ARG A 403 21.42 -11.60 -13.02
CA ARG A 403 21.16 -13.06 -13.05
C ARG A 403 21.66 -13.81 -11.82
N THR A 404 22.54 -13.21 -11.02
CA THR A 404 23.03 -13.82 -9.77
C THR A 404 22.23 -13.42 -8.54
N LEU A 405 21.23 -12.55 -8.67
CA LEU A 405 20.40 -12.14 -7.54
C LEU A 405 19.47 -13.28 -7.12
N THR A 406 19.29 -13.45 -5.81
CA THR A 406 18.29 -14.38 -5.28
C THR A 406 16.92 -13.71 -5.16
N ASP A 407 15.85 -14.50 -5.11
CA ASP A 407 14.50 -13.99 -4.85
C ASP A 407 14.42 -13.22 -3.51
N GLY A 408 15.23 -13.63 -2.52
CA GLY A 408 15.36 -12.92 -1.24
C GLY A 408 16.02 -11.55 -1.38
N GLU A 409 17.10 -11.44 -2.16
CA GLU A 409 17.73 -10.15 -2.46
C GLU A 409 16.80 -9.24 -3.29
N LEU A 410 16.01 -9.81 -4.22
CA LEU A 410 15.04 -9.05 -5.02
C LEU A 410 13.80 -8.61 -4.24
N ALA A 411 13.50 -9.26 -3.11
CA ALA A 411 12.49 -8.78 -2.18
C ALA A 411 12.93 -7.50 -1.45
N GLU A 412 14.24 -7.21 -1.41
CA GLU A 412 14.76 -5.97 -0.88
C GLU A 412 14.70 -4.83 -1.91
N ARG A 413 14.54 -3.60 -1.42
CA ARG A 413 14.43 -2.42 -2.27
C ARG A 413 15.71 -2.15 -3.07
N ILE A 414 16.87 -2.24 -2.41
CA ILE A 414 18.14 -1.76 -2.98
C ILE A 414 18.58 -2.56 -4.21
N PRO A 415 18.60 -3.91 -4.19
CA PRO A 415 19.03 -4.67 -5.37
C PRO A 415 18.13 -4.46 -6.58
N LEU A 416 16.81 -4.44 -6.37
CA LEU A 416 15.85 -4.16 -7.44
C LEU A 416 16.01 -2.73 -7.99
N ALA A 417 16.25 -1.75 -7.12
CA ALA A 417 16.51 -0.35 -7.51
C ALA A 417 17.76 -0.22 -8.36
N LEU A 418 18.86 -0.85 -7.94
CA LEU A 418 20.14 -0.77 -8.63
C LEU A 418 20.11 -1.39 -10.02
N VAL A 419 19.31 -2.43 -10.26
CA VAL A 419 19.14 -2.94 -11.61
C VAL A 419 18.10 -2.10 -12.37
N GLY A 420 16.92 -1.89 -11.80
CA GLY A 420 15.79 -1.26 -12.48
C GLY A 420 16.04 0.18 -12.90
N TRP A 421 16.46 1.05 -11.97
CA TRP A 421 16.71 2.48 -12.22
C TRP A 421 17.96 2.76 -13.04
N ASN A 422 18.75 1.73 -13.36
CA ASN A 422 19.89 1.83 -14.25
C ASN A 422 19.65 1.13 -15.59
N THR A 423 18.45 0.57 -15.81
CA THR A 423 18.08 -0.15 -17.04
C THR A 423 16.65 0.15 -17.48
N TYR A 424 15.72 -0.82 -17.33
CA TYR A 424 14.39 -0.80 -17.90
C TYR A 424 13.48 0.32 -17.36
N LEU A 425 13.82 0.92 -16.22
CA LEU A 425 13.14 2.11 -15.70
C LEU A 425 13.80 3.43 -16.14
N HIS A 426 15.05 3.39 -16.59
CA HIS A 426 15.83 4.56 -17.03
C HIS A 426 15.75 4.79 -18.54
N TYR A 427 15.78 3.74 -19.35
CA TYR A 427 15.71 3.86 -20.80
C TYR A 427 14.49 4.68 -21.30
N PRO A 428 13.29 4.57 -20.70
CA PRO A 428 12.14 5.37 -21.12
C PRO A 428 12.36 6.89 -20.99
N ASP A 429 13.23 7.35 -20.07
CA ASP A 429 13.53 8.78 -19.91
C ASP A 429 14.26 9.35 -21.12
N HIS A 430 14.97 8.50 -21.87
CA HIS A 430 15.70 8.84 -23.08
C HIS A 430 14.95 8.50 -24.37
N ALA A 431 13.68 8.08 -24.28
CA ALA A 431 12.90 7.68 -25.45
C ALA A 431 12.76 8.83 -26.46
N ALA A 432 12.49 10.06 -26.01
CA ALA A 432 12.38 11.22 -26.89
C ALA A 432 13.69 11.53 -27.63
N GLU A 433 14.81 11.47 -26.91
CA GLU A 433 16.15 11.78 -27.44
C GLU A 433 16.61 10.74 -28.47
N LEU A 434 16.22 9.47 -28.25
CA LEU A 434 16.46 8.38 -29.18
C LEU A 434 15.42 8.32 -30.31
N GLY A 435 14.30 9.05 -30.22
CA GLY A 435 13.21 8.97 -31.19
C GLY A 435 12.41 7.67 -31.10
N LEU A 436 12.21 7.16 -29.90
CA LEU A 436 11.47 5.93 -29.56
C LEU A 436 10.03 6.18 -29.08
N GLU A 437 9.59 7.44 -29.00
CA GLU A 437 8.21 7.76 -28.60
C GLU A 437 7.21 7.19 -29.62
N ARG A 438 6.19 6.48 -29.11
CA ARG A 438 5.08 5.92 -29.88
C ARG A 438 3.86 6.84 -29.85
#